data_AF-A0A1F3LQZ0-F1
#
_entry.id   AF-A0A1F3LQZ0-F1
#
_cell.length_a   1.000
_cell.length_b   1.000
_cell.length_c   1.000
_cell.angle_alpha   90.00
_cell.angle_beta   90.00
_cell.angle_gamma   90.00
#
_symmetry.space_group_name_H-M   'P 1'
#
loop_
_entity.id
_entity.type
_entity.pdbx_description
1 polymer ?
#
loop_
_entity_poly.entity_id
_entity_poly.type
_entity_poly.pdbx_seq_one_letter_code
_entity_poly.pdbx_strand_id
1 'polypeptide(L)'
;MKRTFIGSVIIALIISSLASLASSDLSVLNPYLKKSSEWKFPDLGKELPLRIYYLEDSTGSDDKDVVLYLKNRAWKRIGQEDDLSILQDYINKKFIVITVDFGNDPKANSPFIDNDLNGLYNAVFGFKTPSLLDDINLKPRQYRCFVLPEGYRVATDLVYWEFDKHGVYGSLEYIMETYNNEIVPKVPGMKPAQKPSDMVDRQGNPFDYRIKMDIVYPSESNEELPAFVYSETQQNRNVHGGLTEDGSHLNWFQLRGYVYIVMGHCFNPCVTHYWHFNGFTLDHWNGLACYSAGMRYIYANAEKYNINTDHIGMMGISKGQYAVTRLSDPNNAKGTESKTFAGFPEGTPQPQPCPGYPSKIHAGWQGMGMGLWESEYITPDYVPTILACGENDRDVITKEGTPHFLKRLKELDVNHIYLFMEGLGHSLSYGYDKRLGVDRYKLVIDFFDRYLKPEEKLPPVVLMVTPRNEKTDVLPGDEISVHFAPAMNEKSIFNKNGIRVIRICDNKDVEGKWQVSHAGTKFTFIPVQAFENSEQYRIVVSSRVKDRAGVSMGKEKQIQFRISDKLGK
;
A
#
# COMPACT_ATOMS: atom_id res chain seq x y z
N MET A 1 -67.94 -29.33 -17.81
CA MET A 1 -68.80 -28.24 -17.32
C MET A 1 -67.93 -26.99 -17.18
N LYS A 2 -68.25 -25.93 -17.92
CA LYS A 2 -67.50 -24.67 -18.06
C LYS A 2 -67.39 -23.93 -16.72
N ARG A 3 -66.21 -23.39 -16.38
CA ARG A 3 -66.05 -22.14 -15.59
C ARG A 3 -64.77 -21.42 -16.02
N THR A 4 -64.88 -20.52 -17.00
CA THR A 4 -64.88 -19.04 -16.88
C THR A 4 -63.56 -18.43 -16.36
N PHE A 5 -62.83 -17.91 -17.34
CA PHE A 5 -61.81 -16.86 -17.29
C PHE A 5 -62.38 -15.59 -16.65
N ILE A 6 -61.68 -15.01 -15.67
CA ILE A 6 -61.70 -13.56 -15.40
C ILE A 6 -60.24 -13.14 -15.29
N GLY A 7 -59.79 -12.40 -16.30
CA GLY A 7 -58.46 -11.80 -16.33
C GLY A 7 -58.41 -10.58 -15.43
N SER A 8 -57.43 -10.56 -14.53
CA SER A 8 -56.97 -9.35 -13.87
C SER A 8 -55.68 -8.92 -14.57
N VAL A 9 -55.79 -7.86 -15.36
CA VAL A 9 -54.64 -7.16 -15.95
C VAL A 9 -53.89 -6.51 -14.79
N ILE A 10 -52.78 -7.12 -14.36
CA ILE A 10 -51.81 -6.46 -13.49
C ILE A 10 -51.01 -5.54 -14.39
N ILE A 11 -51.34 -4.25 -14.36
CA ILE A 11 -50.45 -3.19 -14.83
C ILE A 11 -49.28 -3.14 -13.85
N ALA A 12 -48.18 -3.80 -14.22
CA ALA A 12 -46.89 -3.57 -13.59
C ALA A 12 -46.45 -2.14 -13.92
N LEU A 13 -46.77 -1.20 -13.04
CA LEU A 13 -46.13 0.11 -12.98
C LEU A 13 -44.65 -0.13 -12.64
N ILE A 14 -43.82 -0.20 -13.67
CA ILE A 14 -42.38 0.00 -13.54
C ILE A 14 -42.22 1.46 -13.13
N ILE A 15 -42.20 1.70 -11.81
CA ILE A 15 -41.64 2.93 -11.27
C ILE A 15 -40.14 2.75 -11.42
N SER A 16 -39.62 3.14 -12.59
CA SER A 16 -38.21 3.50 -12.71
C SER A 16 -38.01 4.73 -11.81
N SER A 17 -37.62 4.50 -10.57
CA SER A 17 -36.99 5.52 -9.74
C SER A 17 -35.64 5.85 -10.37
N LEU A 18 -35.69 6.65 -11.44
CA LEU A 18 -34.62 7.56 -11.79
C LEU A 18 -34.54 8.54 -10.63
N ALA A 19 -33.84 8.15 -9.55
CA ALA A 19 -33.22 9.11 -8.68
C ALA A 19 -32.25 9.87 -9.58
N SER A 20 -32.70 11.02 -10.10
CA SER A 20 -31.78 12.02 -10.60
C SER A 20 -30.82 12.28 -9.44
N LEU A 21 -29.57 11.85 -9.59
CA LEU A 21 -28.44 12.41 -8.86
C LEU A 21 -28.43 13.90 -9.20
N ALA A 22 -29.22 14.68 -8.47
CA ALA A 22 -29.14 16.12 -8.51
C ALA A 22 -27.71 16.41 -8.04
N SER A 23 -26.85 16.88 -8.94
CA SER A 23 -25.51 17.28 -8.52
C SER A 23 -25.69 18.37 -7.46
N SER A 24 -25.22 18.12 -6.24
CA SER A 24 -25.29 19.08 -5.16
C SER A 24 -24.72 20.42 -5.64
N ASP A 25 -25.47 21.50 -5.45
CA ASP A 25 -25.00 22.82 -5.80
C ASP A 25 -23.87 23.23 -4.84
N LEU A 26 -22.63 23.11 -5.31
CA LEU A 26 -21.44 23.49 -4.55
C LEU A 26 -21.28 25.02 -4.43
N SER A 27 -22.17 25.84 -5.02
CA SER A 27 -22.16 27.29 -4.87
C SER A 27 -22.32 27.72 -3.40
N VAL A 28 -22.95 26.89 -2.58
CA VAL A 28 -23.08 27.08 -1.13
C VAL A 28 -21.72 27.17 -0.43
N LEU A 29 -20.66 26.62 -1.01
CA LEU A 29 -19.30 26.70 -0.46
C LEU A 29 -18.57 28.02 -0.78
N ASN A 30 -19.12 28.87 -1.65
CA ASN A 30 -18.46 30.11 -2.09
C ASN A 30 -18.04 31.07 -0.96
N PRO A 31 -18.79 31.22 0.15
CA PRO A 31 -18.34 32.03 1.29
C PRO A 31 -17.01 31.56 1.91
N TYR A 32 -16.65 30.29 1.72
CA TYR A 32 -15.41 29.68 2.24
C TYR A 32 -14.29 29.62 1.19
N LEU A 33 -14.54 30.04 -0.06
CA LEU A 33 -13.54 30.00 -1.12
C LEU A 33 -12.42 31.00 -0.84
N LYS A 34 -11.18 30.52 -0.75
CA LYS A 34 -9.99 31.35 -0.52
C LYS A 34 -9.16 31.57 -1.78
N LYS A 35 -9.15 30.58 -2.68
CA LYS A 35 -8.41 30.66 -3.94
C LYS A 35 -9.07 29.83 -5.03
N SER A 36 -9.02 30.35 -6.25
CA SER A 36 -9.28 29.59 -7.48
C SER A 36 -8.07 29.77 -8.38
N SER A 37 -7.49 28.68 -8.86
CA SER A 37 -6.31 28.70 -9.73
C SER A 37 -6.34 27.53 -10.70
N GLU A 38 -5.61 27.61 -11.81
CA GLU A 38 -5.44 26.47 -12.71
C GLU A 38 -4.22 25.64 -12.29
N TRP A 39 -4.32 24.32 -12.40
CA TRP A 39 -3.20 23.40 -12.19
C TRP A 39 -2.98 22.52 -13.42
N LYS A 40 -1.72 22.34 -13.78
CA LYS A 40 -1.33 21.53 -14.93
C LYS A 40 -1.24 20.06 -14.51
N PHE A 41 -1.84 19.20 -15.30
CA PHE A 41 -1.74 17.75 -15.24
C PHE A 41 -0.98 17.29 -16.50
N PRO A 42 0.37 17.30 -16.49
CA PRO A 42 1.20 16.97 -17.64
C PRO A 42 0.89 15.63 -18.29
N ASP A 43 0.73 14.56 -17.51
CA ASP A 43 0.47 13.22 -18.05
C ASP A 43 -0.93 13.16 -18.69
N LEU A 44 -1.90 13.89 -18.13
CA LEU A 44 -3.22 14.08 -18.75
C LEU A 44 -3.22 15.03 -19.96
N GLY A 45 -2.22 15.90 -20.08
CA GLY A 45 -2.13 16.95 -21.09
C GLY A 45 -3.19 18.04 -20.93
N LYS A 46 -3.59 18.37 -19.69
CA LYS A 46 -4.67 19.31 -19.39
C LYS A 46 -4.31 20.28 -18.26
N GLU A 47 -5.01 21.41 -18.24
CA GLU A 47 -5.06 22.30 -17.08
C GLU A 47 -6.48 22.25 -16.51
N LEU A 48 -6.59 22.10 -15.19
CA LEU A 48 -7.88 21.97 -14.50
C LEU A 48 -7.96 22.96 -13.34
N PRO A 49 -9.17 23.49 -13.05
CA PRO A 49 -9.36 24.43 -11.96
C PRO A 49 -9.22 23.71 -10.61
N LEU A 50 -8.38 24.26 -9.76
CA LEU A 50 -8.31 24.00 -8.32
C LEU A 50 -9.14 25.06 -7.59
N ARG A 51 -9.95 24.61 -6.62
CA ARG A 51 -10.65 25.50 -5.69
C ARG A 51 -10.24 25.14 -4.28
N ILE A 52 -9.77 26.15 -3.53
CA ILE A 52 -9.28 25.99 -2.17
C ILE A 52 -10.25 26.69 -1.22
N TYR A 53 -10.77 25.93 -0.26
CA TYR A 53 -11.73 26.37 0.72
C TYR A 53 -11.16 26.24 2.12
N TYR A 54 -11.50 27.19 2.98
CA TYR A 54 -11.20 27.14 4.41
C TYR A 54 -12.19 28.02 5.18
N LEU A 55 -12.42 27.68 6.45
CA LEU A 55 -13.44 28.35 7.26
C LEU A 55 -13.11 29.82 7.54
N GLU A 56 -11.84 30.12 7.80
CA GLU A 56 -11.33 31.43 8.22
C GLU A 56 -10.38 32.00 7.16
N ASP A 57 -9.87 33.23 7.33
CA ASP A 57 -8.95 33.84 6.34
C ASP A 57 -7.48 33.42 6.52
N SER A 58 -7.16 32.73 7.63
CA SER A 58 -5.84 32.18 7.90
C SER A 58 -5.93 31.01 8.87
N THR A 59 -4.96 30.09 8.83
CA THR A 59 -4.83 29.03 9.85
C THR A 59 -4.19 29.53 11.16
N GLY A 60 -3.68 30.77 11.19
CA GLY A 60 -2.99 31.33 12.35
C GLY A 60 -1.66 30.61 12.63
N SER A 61 -1.42 30.28 13.90
CA SER A 61 -0.22 29.53 14.32
C SER A 61 -0.37 28.01 14.23
N ASP A 62 -1.60 27.53 13.98
CA ASP A 62 -1.90 26.11 13.90
C ASP A 62 -1.72 25.59 12.47
N ASP A 63 -1.07 24.44 12.34
CA ASP A 63 -1.07 23.72 11.08
C ASP A 63 -2.32 22.83 10.98
N LYS A 64 -3.00 22.84 9.81
CA LYS A 64 -4.27 22.15 9.61
C LYS A 64 -4.16 20.97 8.66
N ASP A 65 -4.97 19.94 8.91
CA ASP A 65 -5.08 18.80 8.00
C ASP A 65 -5.69 19.27 6.67
N VAL A 66 -5.28 18.64 5.57
CA VAL A 66 -5.71 18.96 4.20
C VAL A 66 -6.50 17.80 3.62
N VAL A 67 -7.56 18.10 2.90
CA VAL A 67 -8.25 17.14 2.02
C VAL A 67 -8.07 17.60 0.58
N LEU A 68 -7.54 16.73 -0.26
CA LEU A 68 -7.57 16.85 -1.71
C LEU A 68 -8.71 15.98 -2.26
N TYR A 69 -9.84 16.61 -2.55
CA TYR A 69 -11.07 15.95 -3.00
C TYR A 69 -11.13 15.90 -4.52
N LEU A 70 -11.17 14.70 -5.08
CA LEU A 70 -11.08 14.43 -6.51
C LEU A 70 -12.42 13.93 -7.06
N LYS A 71 -12.91 14.56 -8.12
CA LYS A 71 -14.15 14.18 -8.81
C LYS A 71 -13.84 13.74 -10.23
N ASN A 72 -14.49 12.68 -10.70
CA ASN A 72 -14.42 12.27 -12.09
C ASN A 72 -15.58 11.33 -12.43
N ARG A 73 -16.47 11.74 -13.33
CA ARG A 73 -17.64 10.91 -13.73
C ARG A 73 -17.26 9.63 -14.46
N ALA A 74 -16.00 9.48 -14.89
CA ALA A 74 -15.51 8.23 -15.45
C ALA A 74 -15.20 7.18 -14.36
N TRP A 75 -15.15 7.58 -13.09
CA TRP A 75 -14.99 6.67 -11.95
C TRP A 75 -16.32 6.10 -11.52
N LYS A 76 -16.29 4.84 -11.05
CA LYS A 76 -17.40 4.32 -10.25
C LYS A 76 -17.40 5.08 -8.93
N ARG A 77 -18.47 5.84 -8.66
CA ARG A 77 -18.70 6.44 -7.36
C ARG A 77 -19.12 5.35 -6.36
N ILE A 78 -18.29 5.10 -5.35
CA ILE A 78 -18.51 4.01 -4.38
C ILE A 78 -19.23 4.52 -3.13
N GLY A 79 -18.83 5.69 -2.62
CA GLY A 79 -19.51 6.34 -1.50
C GLY A 79 -20.80 7.02 -1.93
N GLN A 80 -21.87 6.84 -1.17
CA GLN A 80 -23.21 7.32 -1.51
C GLN A 80 -23.56 8.66 -0.86
N GLU A 81 -22.79 9.08 0.14
CA GLU A 81 -23.02 10.39 0.76
C GLU A 81 -22.76 11.52 -0.25
N ASP A 82 -23.57 12.57 -0.15
CA ASP A 82 -23.51 13.75 -0.98
C ASP A 82 -22.20 14.56 -0.81
N ASP A 83 -21.64 15.05 -1.92
CA ASP A 83 -20.37 15.81 -1.93
C ASP A 83 -20.46 17.08 -1.07
N LEU A 84 -21.58 17.80 -1.11
CA LEU A 84 -21.73 19.04 -0.34
C LEU A 84 -21.68 18.74 1.16
N SER A 85 -22.35 17.68 1.61
CA SER A 85 -22.31 17.24 3.02
C SER A 85 -20.88 16.96 3.49
N ILE A 86 -20.13 16.18 2.69
CA ILE A 86 -18.74 15.83 3.01
C ILE A 86 -17.86 17.08 3.08
N LEU A 87 -17.91 17.93 2.05
CA LEU A 87 -17.04 19.11 1.95
C LEU A 87 -17.36 20.15 3.03
N GLN A 88 -18.65 20.38 3.33
CA GLN A 88 -19.08 21.27 4.43
C GLN A 88 -18.57 20.78 5.78
N ASP A 89 -18.67 19.47 6.06
CA ASP A 89 -18.18 18.90 7.31
C ASP A 89 -16.67 19.11 7.49
N TYR A 90 -15.86 18.93 6.43
CA TYR A 90 -14.43 19.21 6.51
C TYR A 90 -14.10 20.68 6.74
N ILE A 91 -14.78 21.59 6.03
CA ILE A 91 -14.61 23.03 6.25
C ILE A 91 -14.95 23.39 7.70
N ASN A 92 -16.07 22.88 8.23
CA ASN A 92 -16.49 23.11 9.60
C ASN A 92 -15.51 22.52 10.64
N LYS A 93 -14.87 21.39 10.30
CA LYS A 93 -13.78 20.79 11.09
C LYS A 93 -12.43 21.50 10.92
N LYS A 94 -12.38 22.62 10.19
CA LYS A 94 -11.18 23.40 9.91
C LYS A 94 -10.10 22.61 9.16
N PHE A 95 -10.51 21.72 8.26
CA PHE A 95 -9.61 21.19 7.23
C PHE A 95 -9.44 22.24 6.13
N ILE A 96 -8.26 22.28 5.52
CA ILE A 96 -8.07 22.95 4.23
C ILE A 96 -8.60 22.00 3.16
N VAL A 97 -9.60 22.45 2.39
CA VAL A 97 -10.25 21.60 1.38
C VAL A 97 -9.87 22.08 0.00
N ILE A 98 -9.22 21.22 -0.79
CA ILE A 98 -8.83 21.48 -2.17
C ILE A 98 -9.65 20.55 -3.06
N THR A 99 -10.44 21.09 -3.98
CA THR A 99 -11.25 20.28 -4.91
C THR A 99 -10.70 20.34 -6.33
N VAL A 100 -10.70 19.19 -7.01
CA VAL A 100 -10.36 19.05 -8.44
C VAL A 100 -11.42 18.21 -9.13
N ASP A 101 -11.90 18.66 -10.30
CA ASP A 101 -12.89 17.94 -11.10
C ASP A 101 -12.31 17.61 -12.48
N PHE A 102 -12.06 16.32 -12.72
CA PHE A 102 -11.57 15.78 -14.00
C PHE A 102 -12.68 15.61 -15.04
N GLY A 103 -13.93 15.94 -14.69
CA GLY A 103 -15.08 15.92 -15.58
C GLY A 103 -15.58 14.50 -15.85
N ASN A 104 -15.13 13.90 -16.95
CA ASN A 104 -15.47 12.53 -17.37
C ASN A 104 -14.31 11.91 -18.16
N ASP A 105 -13.08 12.20 -17.74
CA ASP A 105 -11.88 11.78 -18.47
C ASP A 105 -11.52 10.32 -18.13
N PRO A 106 -11.63 9.38 -19.09
CA PRO A 106 -11.29 7.97 -18.85
C PRO A 106 -9.78 7.72 -18.71
N LYS A 107 -8.92 8.70 -19.02
CA LYS A 107 -7.48 8.61 -18.72
C LYS A 107 -7.17 9.06 -17.31
N ALA A 108 -8.05 9.83 -16.66
CA ALA A 108 -7.83 10.28 -15.31
C ALA A 108 -8.06 9.15 -14.29
N ASN A 109 -7.27 8.07 -14.35
CA ASN A 109 -7.41 6.84 -13.56
C ASN A 109 -6.05 6.40 -13.03
N SER A 110 -5.98 5.88 -11.80
CA SER A 110 -4.74 5.31 -11.28
C SER A 110 -4.33 4.05 -12.09
N PRO A 111 -3.05 3.84 -12.40
CA PRO A 111 -1.89 4.64 -11.99
C PRO A 111 -1.55 5.81 -12.93
N PHE A 112 -2.29 6.02 -14.01
CA PHE A 112 -1.92 6.97 -15.07
C PHE A 112 -1.78 8.41 -14.57
N ILE A 113 -2.67 8.87 -13.67
CA ILE A 113 -2.62 10.24 -13.12
C ILE A 113 -1.81 10.37 -11.84
N ASP A 114 -1.25 9.29 -11.33
CA ASP A 114 -0.68 9.27 -9.98
C ASP A 114 0.56 10.19 -9.86
N ASN A 115 1.29 10.37 -10.96
CA ASN A 115 2.40 11.34 -11.05
C ASN A 115 1.90 12.79 -11.01
N ASP A 116 0.86 13.11 -11.79
CA ASP A 116 0.28 14.45 -11.78
C ASP A 116 -0.28 14.80 -10.40
N LEU A 117 -0.94 13.83 -9.74
CA LEU A 117 -1.43 13.97 -8.38
C LEU A 117 -0.29 14.12 -7.36
N ASN A 118 0.83 13.42 -7.54
CA ASN A 118 2.01 13.62 -6.70
C ASN A 118 2.57 15.05 -6.83
N GLY A 119 2.58 15.60 -8.05
CA GLY A 119 2.94 17.00 -8.29
C GLY A 119 2.05 17.96 -7.51
N LEU A 120 0.73 17.75 -7.56
CA LEU A 120 -0.23 18.54 -6.79
C LEU A 120 -0.05 18.39 -5.28
N TYR A 121 0.13 17.15 -4.80
CA TYR A 121 0.40 16.85 -3.39
C TYR A 121 1.67 17.56 -2.89
N ASN A 122 2.77 17.48 -3.64
CA ASN A 122 4.02 18.18 -3.31
C ASN A 122 3.83 19.70 -3.23
N ALA A 123 3.00 20.26 -4.12
CA ALA A 123 2.68 21.68 -4.14
C ALA A 123 1.82 22.13 -2.95
N VAL A 124 1.05 21.24 -2.31
CA VAL A 124 0.38 21.56 -1.02
C VAL A 124 1.42 21.91 0.05
N PHE A 125 2.55 21.22 0.07
CA PHE A 125 3.58 21.39 1.11
C PHE A 125 4.72 22.33 0.71
N GLY A 126 4.65 22.96 -0.46
CA GLY A 126 5.72 23.81 -0.96
C GLY A 126 7.03 23.05 -1.22
N PHE A 127 6.94 21.78 -1.63
CA PHE A 127 8.13 20.97 -1.90
C PHE A 127 8.64 21.22 -3.32
N LYS A 128 9.83 21.82 -3.45
CA LYS A 128 10.48 22.22 -4.72
C LYS A 128 9.73 23.24 -5.58
N THR A 129 8.51 23.58 -5.20
CA THR A 129 7.69 24.66 -5.75
C THR A 129 7.18 25.48 -4.57
N PRO A 130 6.87 26.78 -4.72
CA PRO A 130 6.11 27.51 -3.70
C PRO A 130 4.83 26.76 -3.34
N SER A 131 4.41 26.81 -2.07
CA SER A 131 3.17 26.17 -1.67
C SER A 131 1.98 26.83 -2.35
N LEU A 132 0.97 26.03 -2.71
CA LEU A 132 -0.32 26.52 -3.20
C LEU A 132 -1.09 27.35 -2.17
N LEU A 133 -0.66 27.27 -0.90
CA LEU A 133 -1.36 27.79 0.27
C LEU A 133 -0.70 29.04 0.88
N ASP A 134 0.55 29.34 0.54
CA ASP A 134 1.34 30.41 1.17
C ASP A 134 0.73 31.80 0.93
N ASP A 135 0.31 32.09 -0.29
CA ASP A 135 -0.24 33.40 -0.71
C ASP A 135 -1.64 33.69 -0.15
N ILE A 136 -2.28 32.70 0.46
CA ILE A 136 -3.58 32.81 1.11
C ILE A 136 -3.51 32.56 2.62
N ASN A 137 -2.32 32.64 3.22
CA ASN A 137 -2.07 32.52 4.67
C ASN A 137 -2.61 31.22 5.29
N LEU A 138 -2.63 30.12 4.53
CA LEU A 138 -3.03 28.81 5.01
C LEU A 138 -1.79 27.92 5.16
N LYS A 139 -1.69 27.20 6.29
CA LYS A 139 -0.56 26.32 6.56
C LYS A 139 -0.99 24.86 6.73
N PRO A 140 -0.52 23.94 5.87
CA PRO A 140 -0.84 22.54 6.00
C PRO A 140 -0.02 21.89 7.11
N ARG A 141 -0.62 20.97 7.85
CA ARG A 141 0.07 20.11 8.80
C ARG A 141 0.93 19.11 8.05
N GLN A 142 2.22 19.06 8.40
CA GLN A 142 3.21 18.24 7.72
C GLN A 142 2.72 16.81 7.52
N TYR A 143 2.74 16.33 6.27
CA TYR A 143 2.32 14.99 5.83
C TYR A 143 0.85 14.62 6.06
N ARG A 144 0.00 15.58 6.43
CA ARG A 144 -1.42 15.37 6.73
C ARG A 144 -2.30 15.94 5.62
N CYS A 145 -2.11 15.40 4.42
CA CYS A 145 -2.96 15.66 3.26
C CYS A 145 -3.58 14.34 2.79
N PHE A 146 -4.91 14.27 2.82
CA PHE A 146 -5.68 13.09 2.46
C PHE A 146 -6.26 13.25 1.07
N VAL A 147 -5.91 12.34 0.16
CA VAL A 147 -6.48 12.32 -1.19
C VAL A 147 -7.73 11.45 -1.21
N LEU A 148 -8.88 12.07 -1.47
CA LEU A 148 -10.19 11.45 -1.39
C LEU A 148 -10.86 11.45 -2.77
N PRO A 149 -11.18 10.28 -3.36
CA PRO A 149 -12.11 10.24 -4.48
C PRO A 149 -13.51 10.63 -4.02
N GLU A 150 -14.35 11.06 -4.95
CA GLU A 150 -15.71 11.52 -4.64
C GLU A 150 -16.52 10.46 -3.87
N GLY A 151 -17.23 10.91 -2.82
CA GLY A 151 -17.97 10.07 -1.88
C GLY A 151 -17.13 9.50 -0.74
N TYR A 152 -15.81 9.74 -0.69
CA TYR A 152 -14.96 9.23 0.40
C TYR A 152 -14.84 10.19 1.58
N ARG A 153 -14.60 9.59 2.76
CA ARG A 153 -14.27 10.26 4.02
C ARG A 153 -12.93 9.79 4.58
N VAL A 154 -12.42 10.54 5.55
CA VAL A 154 -11.31 10.13 6.41
C VAL A 154 -11.73 10.20 7.87
N ALA A 155 -11.45 9.13 8.62
CA ALA A 155 -11.46 9.11 10.07
C ALA A 155 -10.01 9.20 10.57
N THR A 156 -9.71 10.25 11.34
CA THR A 156 -8.34 10.55 11.77
C THR A 156 -8.10 10.25 13.25
N ASP A 157 -6.84 10.04 13.60
CA ASP A 157 -6.35 9.95 14.97
C ASP A 157 -7.02 8.86 15.82
N LEU A 158 -7.42 7.77 15.17
CA LEU A 158 -8.08 6.62 15.79
C LEU A 158 -7.05 5.85 16.63
N VAL A 159 -7.19 5.90 17.95
CA VAL A 159 -6.31 5.20 18.88
C VAL A 159 -6.60 3.71 18.83
N TYR A 160 -5.57 2.90 18.59
CA TYR A 160 -5.69 1.44 18.58
C TYR A 160 -4.76 0.76 19.60
N TRP A 161 -3.78 1.49 20.15
CA TRP A 161 -2.83 0.97 21.12
C TRP A 161 -2.35 2.08 22.06
N GLU A 162 -2.03 1.73 23.30
CA GLU A 162 -1.54 2.63 24.34
C GLU A 162 -0.49 1.89 25.17
N PHE A 163 0.76 2.35 25.17
CA PHE A 163 1.85 1.62 25.85
C PHE A 163 1.68 1.54 27.37
N ASP A 164 1.12 2.57 27.98
CA ASP A 164 0.88 2.64 29.41
C ASP A 164 -0.23 1.69 29.89
N LYS A 165 -1.09 1.21 28.99
CA LYS A 165 -2.16 0.27 29.30
C LYS A 165 -1.85 -1.14 28.81
N HIS A 166 -1.39 -1.25 27.58
CA HIS A 166 -1.33 -2.53 26.86
C HIS A 166 0.10 -3.02 26.62
N GLY A 167 1.10 -2.16 26.85
CA GLY A 167 2.49 -2.56 26.76
C GLY A 167 2.84 -3.65 27.77
N VAL A 168 3.75 -4.55 27.41
CA VAL A 168 4.27 -5.54 28.36
C VAL A 168 4.97 -4.86 29.52
N TYR A 169 4.94 -5.47 30.71
CA TYR A 169 5.68 -4.95 31.86
C TYR A 169 7.17 -4.75 31.51
N GLY A 170 7.74 -3.62 31.91
CA GLY A 170 9.08 -3.17 31.51
C GLY A 170 9.09 -2.15 30.36
N SER A 171 8.00 -2.02 29.60
CA SER A 171 7.94 -1.10 28.45
C SER A 171 8.05 0.37 28.88
N LEU A 172 7.33 0.77 29.94
CA LEU A 172 7.37 2.15 30.42
C LEU A 172 8.72 2.51 31.04
N GLU A 173 9.35 1.55 31.71
CA GLU A 173 10.68 1.69 32.28
C GLU A 173 11.73 1.87 31.18
N TYR A 174 11.65 1.09 30.09
CA TYR A 174 12.54 1.24 28.94
C TYR A 174 12.35 2.59 28.22
N ILE A 175 11.11 3.05 28.08
CA ILE A 175 10.81 4.38 27.52
C ILE A 175 11.40 5.48 28.41
N MET A 176 11.19 5.38 29.72
CA MET A 176 11.73 6.33 30.70
C MET A 176 13.26 6.34 30.74
N GLU A 177 13.88 5.17 30.65
CA GLU A 177 15.33 5.04 30.54
C GLU A 177 15.84 5.75 29.28
N THR A 178 15.19 5.50 28.13
CA THR A 178 15.52 6.19 26.87
C THR A 178 15.36 7.71 27.03
N TYR A 179 14.26 8.18 27.62
CA TYR A 179 14.02 9.59 27.89
C TYR A 179 15.16 10.21 28.72
N ASN A 180 15.51 9.58 29.84
CA ASN A 180 16.54 10.06 30.76
C ASN A 180 17.95 10.04 30.16
N ASN A 181 18.28 9.01 29.38
CA ASN A 181 19.62 8.83 28.83
C ASN A 181 19.83 9.62 27.54
N GLU A 182 18.79 9.75 26.71
CA GLU A 182 18.93 10.27 25.35
C GLU A 182 18.29 11.63 25.12
N ILE A 183 17.25 11.99 25.86
CA ILE A 183 16.51 13.24 25.68
C ILE A 183 16.95 14.28 26.69
N VAL A 184 16.88 13.96 27.99
CA VAL A 184 17.19 14.90 29.08
C VAL A 184 18.56 15.58 28.93
N PRO A 185 19.66 14.89 28.56
CA PRO A 185 20.96 15.54 28.41
C PRO A 185 21.04 16.50 27.22
N LYS A 186 20.10 16.41 26.27
CA LYS A 186 20.09 17.18 25.01
C LYS A 186 19.08 18.33 25.04
N VAL A 187 18.19 18.40 26.03
CA VAL A 187 17.13 19.42 26.13
C VAL A 187 17.39 20.32 27.36
N PRO A 188 17.77 21.59 27.16
CA PRO A 188 18.07 22.51 28.26
C PRO A 188 16.92 22.64 29.27
N GLY A 189 17.24 22.57 30.56
CA GLY A 189 16.27 22.75 31.65
C GLY A 189 15.42 21.52 31.99
N MET A 190 15.55 20.43 31.23
CA MET A 190 14.84 19.18 31.50
C MET A 190 15.47 18.43 32.68
N LYS A 191 14.63 17.79 33.50
CA LYS A 191 15.07 16.97 34.64
C LYS A 191 14.83 15.49 34.35
N PRO A 192 15.67 14.58 34.89
CA PRO A 192 15.40 13.15 34.79
C PRO A 192 14.05 12.79 35.41
N ALA A 193 13.22 12.06 34.66
CA ALA A 193 11.98 11.47 35.13
C ALA A 193 12.27 10.36 36.14
N GLN A 194 11.56 10.33 37.27
CA GLN A 194 11.67 9.27 38.27
C GLN A 194 10.58 8.20 38.10
N LYS A 195 9.48 8.58 37.45
CA LYS A 195 8.38 7.69 37.06
C LYS A 195 7.84 8.11 35.68
N PRO A 196 7.14 7.22 34.96
CA PRO A 196 6.64 7.53 33.61
C PRO A 196 5.73 8.77 33.53
N SER A 197 4.99 9.08 34.59
CA SER A 197 4.14 10.29 34.65
C SER A 197 4.91 11.61 34.72
N ASP A 198 6.22 11.58 34.99
CA ASP A 198 7.06 12.78 35.04
C ASP A 198 7.54 13.20 33.65
N MET A 199 7.44 12.31 32.65
CA MET A 199 7.86 12.60 31.28
C MET A 199 6.88 13.57 30.61
N VAL A 200 7.45 14.56 29.93
CA VAL A 200 6.73 15.56 29.16
C VAL A 200 7.21 15.60 27.72
N ASP A 201 6.42 16.18 26.81
CA ASP A 201 6.83 16.49 25.44
C ASP A 201 7.65 17.79 25.36
N ARG A 202 7.97 18.25 24.15
CA ARG A 202 8.72 19.50 23.91
C ARG A 202 7.99 20.77 24.38
N GLN A 203 6.67 20.68 24.56
CA GLN A 203 5.80 21.77 25.00
C GLN A 203 5.51 21.69 26.51
N GLY A 204 6.01 20.66 27.20
CA GLY A 204 5.77 20.45 28.63
C GLY A 204 4.45 19.73 28.93
N ASN A 205 3.74 19.20 27.92
CA ASN A 205 2.53 18.41 28.15
C ASN A 205 2.90 16.99 28.58
N PRO A 206 2.01 16.28 29.31
CA PRO A 206 2.20 14.86 29.60
C PRO A 206 2.44 14.05 28.32
N PHE A 207 3.34 13.08 28.41
CA PHE A 207 3.71 12.21 27.29
C PHE A 207 2.50 11.46 26.70
N ASP A 208 2.35 11.51 25.37
CA ASP A 208 1.34 10.73 24.65
C ASP A 208 1.88 9.33 24.34
N TYR A 209 1.30 8.29 24.95
CA TYR A 209 1.66 6.87 24.75
C TYR A 209 0.80 6.17 23.69
N ARG A 210 -0.11 6.90 23.05
CA ARG A 210 -1.10 6.33 22.13
C ARG A 210 -0.53 6.20 20.73
N ILE A 211 -0.70 5.03 20.15
CA ILE A 211 -0.51 4.80 18.71
C ILE A 211 -1.87 4.88 18.04
N LYS A 212 -1.89 5.60 16.92
CA LYS A 212 -3.09 5.97 16.19
C LYS A 212 -3.01 5.48 14.75
N MET A 213 -4.15 5.45 14.08
CA MET A 213 -4.26 5.25 12.65
C MET A 213 -5.22 6.27 12.02
N ASP A 214 -5.13 6.42 10.71
CA ASP A 214 -6.10 7.15 9.91
C ASP A 214 -6.69 6.21 8.85
N ILE A 215 -7.99 6.33 8.57
CA ILE A 215 -8.72 5.45 7.65
C ILE A 215 -9.44 6.32 6.62
N VAL A 216 -9.08 6.16 5.34
CA VAL A 216 -9.77 6.73 4.18
C VAL A 216 -10.73 5.68 3.61
N TYR A 217 -12.02 5.96 3.60
CA TYR A 217 -13.09 4.98 3.33
C TYR A 217 -14.24 5.60 2.52
N PRO A 218 -15.00 4.80 1.74
CA PRO A 218 -16.20 5.29 1.07
C PRO A 218 -17.31 5.54 2.11
N SER A 219 -17.89 6.73 2.11
CA SER A 219 -19.00 7.06 3.02
C SER A 219 -20.30 6.42 2.54
N GLU A 220 -21.05 5.80 3.45
CA GLU A 220 -22.36 5.19 3.15
C GLU A 220 -22.35 4.24 1.95
N SER A 221 -21.27 3.46 1.77
CA SER A 221 -21.20 2.52 0.65
C SER A 221 -22.20 1.37 0.78
N ASN A 222 -22.68 0.88 -0.36
CA ASN A 222 -23.53 -0.31 -0.45
C ASN A 222 -22.73 -1.59 -0.72
N GLU A 223 -21.40 -1.50 -0.78
CA GLU A 223 -20.50 -2.62 -1.02
C GLU A 223 -19.32 -2.58 -0.06
N GLU A 224 -18.87 -3.75 0.36
CA GLU A 224 -17.62 -3.89 1.12
C GLU A 224 -16.43 -3.85 0.15
N LEU A 225 -15.40 -3.11 0.50
CA LEU A 225 -14.20 -2.93 -0.31
C LEU A 225 -12.99 -3.61 0.31
N PRO A 226 -12.03 -4.09 -0.49
CA PRO A 226 -10.74 -4.50 0.05
C PRO A 226 -10.05 -3.34 0.78
N ALA A 227 -9.26 -3.67 1.80
CA ALA A 227 -8.47 -2.69 2.54
C ALA A 227 -6.99 -2.80 2.21
N PHE A 228 -6.31 -1.67 2.21
CA PHE A 228 -4.86 -1.57 2.06
C PHE A 228 -4.26 -0.80 3.23
N VAL A 229 -3.44 -1.47 4.03
CA VAL A 229 -2.80 -0.90 5.22
C VAL A 229 -1.35 -0.54 4.91
N TYR A 230 -0.99 0.73 5.05
CA TYR A 230 0.39 1.16 5.09
C TYR A 230 0.85 1.24 6.56
N SER A 231 1.77 0.35 6.94
CA SER A 231 2.47 0.45 8.22
C SER A 231 3.54 1.52 8.11
N GLU A 232 3.34 2.62 8.84
CA GLU A 232 4.20 3.79 8.79
C GLU A 232 5.63 3.46 9.21
N THR A 233 6.59 4.27 8.74
CA THR A 233 8.00 4.22 9.16
C THR A 233 8.53 5.55 9.70
N GLN A 234 7.76 6.63 9.59
CA GLN A 234 8.08 7.95 10.13
C GLN A 234 7.37 8.18 11.46
N GLN A 235 7.91 9.10 12.27
CA GLN A 235 7.32 9.41 13.57
C GLN A 235 5.90 10.00 13.46
N ASN A 236 5.66 10.79 12.41
CA ASN A 236 4.38 11.37 12.08
C ASN A 236 3.75 10.47 11.03
N ARG A 237 2.46 10.14 11.20
CA ARG A 237 1.72 9.38 10.19
C ARG A 237 1.68 10.18 8.91
N ASN A 238 2.37 9.65 7.91
CA ASN A 238 2.49 10.24 6.62
C ASN A 238 1.51 9.54 5.69
N VAL A 239 0.43 10.25 5.38
CA VAL A 239 -0.76 9.60 4.83
C VAL A 239 -0.43 8.81 3.56
N HIS A 240 0.38 9.36 2.66
CA HIS A 240 0.65 8.70 1.38
C HIS A 240 2.13 8.41 1.11
N GLY A 241 3.02 8.72 2.05
CA GLY A 241 4.47 8.57 1.89
C GLY A 241 5.20 9.92 1.79
N GLY A 242 6.54 9.87 1.86
CA GLY A 242 7.40 11.08 1.89
C GLY A 242 7.14 12.02 0.71
N LEU A 243 7.44 13.31 0.89
CA LEU A 243 7.58 14.22 -0.26
C LEU A 243 8.78 13.72 -1.08
N THR A 244 8.58 13.46 -2.37
CA THR A 244 9.63 12.82 -3.17
C THR A 244 9.98 13.58 -4.44
N GLU A 245 11.27 13.50 -4.76
CA GLU A 245 11.90 14.21 -5.87
C GLU A 245 11.82 13.46 -7.19
N ASP A 246 11.63 12.15 -7.11
CA ASP A 246 11.90 11.17 -8.16
C ASP A 246 10.62 10.54 -8.70
N GLY A 247 9.47 11.15 -8.38
CA GLY A 247 8.18 10.63 -8.78
C GLY A 247 7.81 9.35 -8.03
N SER A 248 8.32 9.14 -6.81
CA SER A 248 7.86 7.98 -6.05
C SER A 248 6.34 8.03 -5.90
N HIS A 249 5.67 7.03 -6.45
CA HIS A 249 4.23 6.96 -6.33
C HIS A 249 3.89 6.86 -4.85
N LEU A 250 3.10 7.83 -4.42
CA LEU A 250 2.41 7.80 -3.15
C LEU A 250 1.36 6.68 -3.22
N ASN A 251 1.08 6.01 -2.11
CA ASN A 251 0.16 4.87 -2.11
C ASN A 251 -1.29 5.36 -2.30
N TRP A 252 -1.78 5.33 -3.55
CA TRP A 252 -3.10 5.83 -3.96
C TRP A 252 -4.17 4.74 -4.10
N PHE A 253 -4.12 3.71 -3.26
CA PHE A 253 -5.03 2.56 -3.37
C PHE A 253 -6.51 2.94 -3.30
N GLN A 254 -6.88 4.00 -2.58
CA GLN A 254 -8.25 4.51 -2.54
C GLN A 254 -8.77 4.93 -3.92
N LEU A 255 -7.92 5.42 -4.82
CA LEU A 255 -8.30 5.75 -6.21
C LEU A 255 -8.57 4.49 -7.07
N ARG A 256 -8.29 3.31 -6.52
CA ARG A 256 -8.54 2.00 -7.12
C ARG A 256 -9.71 1.28 -6.46
N GLY A 257 -10.49 1.95 -5.60
CA GLY A 257 -11.61 1.33 -4.89
C GLY A 257 -11.19 0.48 -3.70
N TYR A 258 -10.21 0.96 -2.92
CA TYR A 258 -9.85 0.37 -1.62
C TYR A 258 -10.26 1.29 -0.48
N VAL A 259 -10.44 0.71 0.70
CA VAL A 259 -10.25 1.45 1.95
C VAL A 259 -8.75 1.55 2.21
N TYR A 260 -8.23 2.75 2.40
CA TYR A 260 -6.80 2.98 2.59
C TYR A 260 -6.50 3.41 4.03
N ILE A 261 -5.58 2.73 4.68
CA ILE A 261 -5.34 2.84 6.12
C ILE A 261 -3.87 3.15 6.36
N VAL A 262 -3.61 4.14 7.19
CA VAL A 262 -2.26 4.53 7.59
C VAL A 262 -2.11 4.23 9.06
N MET A 263 -1.42 3.13 9.36
CA MET A 263 -1.25 2.62 10.70
C MET A 263 0.07 3.12 11.29
N GLY A 264 0.01 3.79 12.44
CA GLY A 264 1.22 4.21 13.15
C GLY A 264 2.12 3.03 13.52
N HIS A 265 3.42 3.28 13.62
CA HIS A 265 4.42 2.27 13.99
C HIS A 265 4.55 2.11 15.51
N CYS A 266 5.04 0.94 15.97
CA CYS A 266 5.34 0.63 17.37
C CYS A 266 6.63 1.32 17.85
N PHE A 267 6.68 2.64 17.70
CA PHE A 267 7.80 3.46 18.14
C PHE A 267 7.86 3.53 19.66
N ASN A 268 9.08 3.63 20.18
CA ASN A 268 9.32 4.26 21.47
C ASN A 268 8.78 5.71 21.40
N PRO A 269 7.86 6.14 22.29
CA PRO A 269 7.25 7.48 22.19
C PRO A 269 8.27 8.64 22.29
N CYS A 270 9.50 8.42 22.77
CA CYS A 270 10.59 9.39 22.62
C CYS A 270 10.84 9.82 21.16
N VAL A 271 10.57 8.94 20.20
CA VAL A 271 10.67 9.24 18.77
C VAL A 271 9.66 10.32 18.40
N THR A 272 8.37 10.11 18.69
CA THR A 272 7.28 11.01 18.28
C THR A 272 7.38 12.37 18.97
N HIS A 273 7.78 12.39 20.23
CA HIS A 273 7.84 13.62 21.02
C HIS A 273 9.13 14.41 20.81
N TYR A 274 10.25 13.75 20.50
CA TYR A 274 11.58 14.39 20.45
C TYR A 274 12.39 14.18 19.19
N TRP A 275 11.88 13.52 18.14
CA TRP A 275 12.65 13.19 16.93
C TRP A 275 13.98 12.50 17.31
N HIS A 276 13.86 11.34 17.95
CA HIS A 276 14.99 10.57 18.47
C HIS A 276 15.03 9.17 17.88
N PHE A 277 16.21 8.67 17.51
CA PHE A 277 16.35 7.37 16.85
C PHE A 277 17.32 6.37 17.53
N ASN A 278 17.87 6.65 18.71
CA ASN A 278 18.49 5.58 19.51
C ASN A 278 17.38 4.91 20.35
N GLY A 279 17.41 3.58 20.51
CA GLY A 279 16.33 2.88 21.23
C GLY A 279 14.93 3.14 20.67
N PHE A 280 14.84 3.39 19.36
CA PHE A 280 13.66 3.97 18.72
C PHE A 280 12.46 3.03 18.64
N THR A 281 12.68 1.72 18.65
CA THR A 281 11.63 0.73 18.40
C THR A 281 11.27 -0.03 19.66
N LEU A 282 9.98 -0.36 19.78
CA LEU A 282 9.46 -1.32 20.75
C LEU A 282 8.99 -2.62 20.08
N ASP A 283 9.27 -2.81 18.78
CA ASP A 283 8.83 -3.94 17.97
C ASP A 283 9.14 -5.30 18.61
N HIS A 284 10.32 -5.45 19.19
CA HIS A 284 10.76 -6.73 19.73
C HIS A 284 9.99 -7.17 20.99
N TRP A 285 9.38 -6.23 21.71
CA TRP A 285 8.72 -6.47 23.00
C TRP A 285 7.21 -6.25 22.93
N ASN A 286 6.74 -5.45 21.98
CA ASN A 286 5.33 -5.07 21.86
C ASN A 286 4.82 -5.12 20.42
N GLY A 287 5.68 -5.42 19.43
CA GLY A 287 5.36 -5.26 18.02
C GLY A 287 4.19 -6.14 17.59
N LEU A 288 4.21 -7.43 17.92
CA LEU A 288 3.10 -8.31 17.55
C LEU A 288 1.79 -7.86 18.18
N ALA A 289 1.80 -7.57 19.48
CA ALA A 289 0.63 -7.14 20.22
C ALA A 289 0.07 -5.81 19.67
N CYS A 290 0.94 -4.83 19.45
CA CYS A 290 0.62 -3.53 18.89
C CYS A 290 -0.02 -3.65 17.51
N TYR A 291 0.67 -4.28 16.56
CA TYR A 291 0.16 -4.39 15.19
C TYR A 291 -1.06 -5.29 15.09
N SER A 292 -1.15 -6.34 15.91
CA SER A 292 -2.35 -7.16 16.02
C SER A 292 -3.53 -6.35 16.55
N ALA A 293 -3.35 -5.47 17.54
CA ALA A 293 -4.40 -4.58 18.03
C ALA A 293 -4.88 -3.61 16.95
N GLY A 294 -3.96 -3.09 16.13
CA GLY A 294 -4.29 -2.27 14.96
C GLY A 294 -5.17 -3.04 13.98
N MET A 295 -4.77 -4.25 13.60
CA MET A 295 -5.59 -5.09 12.72
C MET A 295 -6.94 -5.45 13.36
N ARG A 296 -6.97 -5.84 14.63
CA ARG A 296 -8.23 -6.15 15.34
C ARG A 296 -9.18 -4.98 15.39
N TYR A 297 -8.68 -3.75 15.54
CA TYR A 297 -9.49 -2.55 15.42
C TYR A 297 -10.14 -2.46 14.04
N ILE A 298 -9.38 -2.73 12.97
CA ILE A 298 -9.87 -2.72 11.59
C ILE A 298 -10.99 -3.77 11.41
N TYR A 299 -10.77 -5.02 11.85
CA TYR A 299 -11.80 -6.07 11.80
C TYR A 299 -13.04 -5.71 12.64
N ALA A 300 -12.86 -5.16 13.84
CA ALA A 300 -13.95 -4.79 14.73
C ALA A 300 -14.81 -3.64 14.19
N ASN A 301 -14.25 -2.80 13.33
CA ASN A 301 -14.93 -1.65 12.73
C ASN A 301 -15.14 -1.82 11.22
N ALA A 302 -15.08 -3.04 10.70
CA ALA A 302 -15.15 -3.29 9.27
C ALA A 302 -16.46 -2.78 8.65
N GLU A 303 -17.60 -3.07 9.30
CA GLU A 303 -18.92 -2.59 8.88
C GLU A 303 -18.97 -1.05 8.81
N LYS A 304 -18.44 -0.37 9.83
CA LYS A 304 -18.42 1.09 9.90
C LYS A 304 -17.65 1.74 8.75
N TYR A 305 -16.61 1.07 8.25
CA TYR A 305 -15.73 1.60 7.22
C TYR A 305 -15.91 0.88 5.86
N ASN A 306 -16.93 0.03 5.71
CA ASN A 306 -17.21 -0.77 4.51
C ASN A 306 -16.00 -1.60 4.06
N ILE A 307 -15.33 -2.27 5.00
CA ILE A 307 -14.15 -3.11 4.75
C ILE A 307 -14.57 -4.55 4.56
N ASN A 308 -14.17 -5.14 3.45
CA ASN A 308 -14.18 -6.58 3.25
C ASN A 308 -12.99 -7.18 4.01
N THR A 309 -13.28 -7.87 5.11
CA THR A 309 -12.25 -8.43 6.00
C THR A 309 -11.50 -9.62 5.43
N ASP A 310 -12.01 -10.24 4.35
CA ASP A 310 -11.33 -11.34 3.67
C ASP A 310 -10.24 -10.85 2.70
N HIS A 311 -10.17 -9.53 2.45
CA HIS A 311 -9.26 -8.92 1.48
C HIS A 311 -8.55 -7.70 2.06
N ILE A 312 -7.55 -7.96 2.89
CA ILE A 312 -6.71 -6.91 3.50
C ILE A 312 -5.25 -7.09 3.09
N GLY A 313 -4.71 -6.13 2.35
CA GLY A 313 -3.28 -6.04 2.05
C GLY A 313 -2.53 -5.18 3.06
N MET A 314 -1.22 -5.42 3.19
CA MET A 314 -0.37 -4.54 3.97
C MET A 314 0.96 -4.25 3.28
N MET A 315 1.46 -3.02 3.45
CA MET A 315 2.77 -2.58 3.03
C MET A 315 3.55 -2.01 4.22
N GLY A 316 4.87 -2.25 4.24
CA GLY A 316 5.77 -1.66 5.23
C GLY A 316 7.20 -1.64 4.73
N ILE A 317 7.84 -0.47 4.79
CA ILE A 317 9.26 -0.28 4.47
C ILE A 317 10.02 0.02 5.75
N SER A 318 11.31 -0.34 5.80
CA SER A 318 12.19 0.08 6.90
C SER A 318 11.63 -0.38 8.25
N LYS A 319 11.28 0.54 9.14
CA LYS A 319 10.73 0.21 10.45
C LYS A 319 9.35 -0.44 10.31
N GLY A 320 8.52 0.07 9.40
CA GLY A 320 7.20 -0.47 9.09
C GLY A 320 7.23 -1.89 8.54
N GLN A 321 8.37 -2.38 8.04
CA GLN A 321 8.50 -3.75 7.55
C GLN A 321 8.16 -4.79 8.63
N TYR A 322 8.55 -4.55 9.88
CA TYR A 322 8.38 -5.52 10.96
C TYR A 322 6.90 -5.90 11.13
N ALA A 323 5.98 -4.94 11.02
CA ALA A 323 4.54 -5.20 11.07
C ALA A 323 4.10 -6.20 10.00
N VAL A 324 4.54 -6.01 8.74
CA VAL A 324 4.20 -6.92 7.64
C VAL A 324 4.78 -8.30 7.90
N THR A 325 6.05 -8.37 8.32
CA THR A 325 6.70 -9.66 8.60
C THR A 325 5.94 -10.47 9.65
N ARG A 326 5.45 -9.82 10.71
CA ARG A 326 4.71 -10.47 11.80
C ARG A 326 3.30 -10.86 11.40
N LEU A 327 2.60 -10.00 10.67
CA LEU A 327 1.19 -10.20 10.34
C LEU A 327 0.97 -11.09 9.11
N SER A 328 2.01 -11.27 8.29
CA SER A 328 2.00 -12.18 7.14
C SER A 328 1.93 -13.67 7.51
N ASP A 329 2.24 -14.06 8.75
CA ASP A 329 1.86 -15.37 9.27
C ASP A 329 0.34 -15.39 9.53
N PRO A 330 -0.45 -16.23 8.82
CA PRO A 330 -1.90 -16.31 9.05
C PRO A 330 -2.26 -16.85 10.44
N ASN A 331 -1.31 -17.41 11.19
CA ASN A 331 -1.44 -17.90 12.56
C ASN A 331 -0.87 -16.93 13.61
N ASN A 332 -0.57 -15.68 13.24
CA ASN A 332 0.07 -14.69 14.11
C ASN A 332 -0.60 -14.49 15.49
N ALA A 333 -1.91 -14.75 15.61
CA ALA A 333 -2.62 -14.69 16.89
C ALA A 333 -2.12 -15.69 17.95
N LYS A 334 -1.39 -16.73 17.54
CA LYS A 334 -0.72 -17.70 18.44
C LYS A 334 0.75 -17.36 18.68
N GLY A 335 1.27 -16.32 18.03
CA GLY A 335 2.65 -15.89 18.15
C GLY A 335 2.93 -15.24 19.50
N THR A 336 4.21 -15.19 19.85
CA THR A 336 4.74 -14.47 21.02
C THR A 336 5.72 -13.40 20.56
N GLU A 337 5.93 -12.37 21.37
CA GLU A 337 6.93 -11.33 21.11
C GLU A 337 8.34 -11.93 20.99
N SER A 338 9.22 -11.26 20.24
CA SER A 338 10.57 -11.78 19.97
C SER A 338 11.48 -11.70 21.19
N LYS A 339 11.18 -10.79 22.13
CA LYS A 339 11.93 -10.55 23.36
C LYS A 339 10.99 -10.28 24.54
N THR A 340 11.51 -10.51 25.75
CA THR A 340 10.90 -10.08 27.01
C THR A 340 11.82 -9.09 27.73
N PHE A 341 11.29 -8.30 28.66
CA PHE A 341 12.10 -7.46 29.53
C PHE A 341 12.56 -8.28 30.75
N ALA A 342 13.88 -8.44 30.90
CA ALA A 342 14.45 -9.18 32.02
C ALA A 342 14.13 -8.48 33.35
N GLY A 343 13.69 -9.27 34.35
CA GLY A 343 13.36 -8.76 35.69
C GLY A 343 11.93 -8.22 35.82
N PHE A 344 11.12 -8.25 34.76
CA PHE A 344 9.71 -7.87 34.79
C PHE A 344 8.81 -9.11 34.70
N PRO A 345 7.59 -9.07 35.30
CA PRO A 345 6.64 -10.16 35.17
C PRO A 345 6.12 -10.29 33.74
N GLU A 346 5.64 -11.47 33.36
CA GLU A 346 4.95 -11.65 32.09
C GLU A 346 3.58 -10.93 32.08
N GLY A 347 3.12 -10.60 30.87
CA GLY A 347 1.81 -9.98 30.66
C GLY A 347 1.85 -8.45 30.57
N THR A 348 0.68 -7.84 30.73
CA THR A 348 0.42 -6.41 30.50
C THR A 348 -0.44 -5.84 31.64
N PRO A 349 -0.44 -4.51 31.87
CA PRO A 349 -1.32 -3.87 32.85
C PRO A 349 -2.81 -4.07 32.54
N GLN A 350 -3.18 -4.04 31.26
CA GLN A 350 -4.54 -4.25 30.77
C GLN A 350 -4.54 -5.17 29.54
N PRO A 351 -5.63 -5.93 29.29
CA PRO A 351 -5.75 -6.79 28.11
C PRO A 351 -5.55 -6.00 26.80
N GLN A 352 -5.09 -6.67 25.75
CA GLN A 352 -4.96 -6.05 24.43
C GLN A 352 -6.33 -5.58 23.91
N PRO A 353 -6.37 -4.46 23.15
CA PRO A 353 -7.62 -3.96 22.54
C PRO A 353 -8.27 -4.95 21.58
N CYS A 354 -9.61 -4.85 21.49
CA CYS A 354 -10.46 -5.65 20.59
C CYS A 354 -10.17 -7.16 20.63
N PRO A 355 -10.12 -7.80 21.83
CA PRO A 355 -9.85 -9.22 21.93
C PRO A 355 -10.97 -10.02 21.23
N GLY A 356 -10.61 -11.02 20.44
CA GLY A 356 -11.57 -11.88 19.73
C GLY A 356 -11.70 -11.60 18.22
N TYR A 357 -11.20 -10.48 17.73
CA TYR A 357 -11.11 -10.22 16.30
C TYR A 357 -9.81 -10.81 15.70
N PRO A 358 -9.79 -11.16 14.40
CA PRO A 358 -8.57 -11.55 13.71
C PRO A 358 -7.57 -10.40 13.58
N SER A 359 -6.31 -10.76 13.32
CA SER A 359 -5.21 -9.83 13.01
C SER A 359 -4.50 -10.21 11.70
N LYS A 360 -5.24 -10.80 10.76
CA LYS A 360 -4.68 -11.37 9.53
C LYS A 360 -4.63 -10.36 8.40
N ILE A 361 -3.62 -10.48 7.56
CA ILE A 361 -3.56 -9.89 6.22
C ILE A 361 -3.59 -11.01 5.18
N HIS A 362 -3.75 -10.65 3.91
CA HIS A 362 -3.96 -11.57 2.79
C HIS A 362 -2.91 -11.42 1.69
N ALA A 363 -2.19 -10.29 1.68
CA ALA A 363 -1.04 -10.05 0.83
C ALA A 363 -0.11 -9.01 1.47
N GLY A 364 1.20 -9.12 1.23
CA GLY A 364 2.22 -8.25 1.79
C GLY A 364 3.10 -7.55 0.75
N TRP A 365 3.56 -6.34 1.06
CA TRP A 365 4.76 -5.74 0.47
C TRP A 365 5.68 -5.36 1.60
N GLN A 366 6.93 -5.81 1.55
CA GLN A 366 7.86 -5.60 2.64
C GLN A 366 9.30 -5.45 2.13
N GLY A 367 10.08 -4.59 2.77
CA GLY A 367 11.48 -4.42 2.40
C GLY A 367 12.30 -3.53 3.32
N MET A 368 13.61 -3.79 3.30
CA MET A 368 14.67 -2.91 3.83
C MET A 368 14.57 -2.57 5.34
N GLY A 369 14.05 -3.49 6.14
CA GLY A 369 13.67 -3.27 7.53
C GLY A 369 14.12 -4.35 8.52
N MET A 370 13.74 -4.18 9.79
CA MET A 370 14.15 -5.09 10.87
C MET A 370 13.57 -6.51 10.71
N GLY A 371 12.42 -6.65 10.05
CA GLY A 371 11.84 -7.97 9.77
C GLY A 371 12.72 -8.87 8.88
N LEU A 372 13.74 -8.31 8.20
CA LEU A 372 14.65 -9.09 7.34
C LEU A 372 15.43 -10.17 8.09
N TRP A 373 15.68 -9.97 9.39
CA TRP A 373 16.42 -10.90 10.24
C TRP A 373 15.52 -11.81 11.08
N GLU A 374 14.20 -11.69 10.91
CA GLU A 374 13.19 -12.41 11.70
C GLU A 374 12.51 -13.48 10.82
N SER A 375 13.34 -14.25 10.10
CA SER A 375 12.87 -15.22 9.10
C SER A 375 12.15 -16.43 9.71
N GLU A 376 12.26 -16.64 11.01
CA GLU A 376 11.50 -17.63 11.77
C GLU A 376 9.98 -17.41 11.69
N TYR A 377 9.52 -16.17 11.41
CA TYR A 377 8.09 -15.87 11.24
C TYR A 377 7.59 -16.17 9.83
N ILE A 378 8.47 -16.56 8.91
CA ILE A 378 8.06 -17.04 7.59
C ILE A 378 7.66 -18.51 7.72
N THR A 379 6.37 -18.74 7.62
CA THR A 379 5.71 -20.06 7.70
C THR A 379 5.44 -20.63 6.30
N PRO A 380 5.15 -21.95 6.17
CA PRO A 380 4.78 -22.52 4.87
C PRO A 380 3.49 -21.93 4.26
N ASP A 381 2.59 -21.40 5.09
CA ASP A 381 1.33 -20.76 4.70
C ASP A 381 1.41 -19.22 4.73
N TYR A 382 2.62 -18.67 4.78
CA TYR A 382 2.87 -17.22 4.74
C TYR A 382 2.18 -16.59 3.53
N VAL A 383 1.54 -15.44 3.75
CA VAL A 383 0.75 -14.79 2.70
C VAL A 383 1.63 -14.44 1.48
N PRO A 384 1.03 -14.39 0.27
CA PRO A 384 1.72 -13.87 -0.90
C PRO A 384 2.39 -12.54 -0.61
N THR A 385 3.69 -12.41 -0.93
CA THR A 385 4.45 -11.21 -0.56
C THR A 385 5.37 -10.68 -1.66
N ILE A 386 5.45 -9.37 -1.80
CA ILE A 386 6.56 -8.72 -2.49
C ILE A 386 7.67 -8.48 -1.45
N LEU A 387 8.88 -8.96 -1.72
CA LEU A 387 10.10 -8.60 -1.00
C LEU A 387 10.87 -7.60 -1.86
N ALA A 388 10.90 -6.34 -1.43
CA ALA A 388 11.57 -5.26 -2.16
C ALA A 388 12.91 -4.89 -1.51
N CYS A 389 13.91 -4.57 -2.34
CA CYS A 389 15.19 -4.09 -1.86
C CYS A 389 15.82 -3.18 -2.93
N GLY A 390 16.17 -1.95 -2.54
CA GLY A 390 16.93 -1.05 -3.40
C GLY A 390 18.36 -1.53 -3.59
N GLU A 391 18.85 -1.48 -4.83
CA GLU A 391 20.22 -1.85 -5.17
C GLU A 391 21.28 -1.05 -4.40
N ASN A 392 21.01 0.23 -4.17
CA ASN A 392 21.91 1.18 -3.50
C ASN A 392 21.59 1.36 -2.01
N ASP A 393 20.82 0.46 -1.40
CA ASP A 393 20.63 0.45 0.06
C ASP A 393 21.91 -0.06 0.75
N ARG A 394 21.94 0.05 2.09
CA ARG A 394 23.07 -0.35 2.93
C ARG A 394 23.41 -1.82 2.72
N ASP A 395 24.71 -2.15 2.78
CA ASP A 395 25.22 -3.51 2.62
C ASP A 395 24.54 -4.53 3.57
N VAL A 396 24.30 -4.15 4.82
CA VAL A 396 23.62 -5.01 5.81
C VAL A 396 22.19 -5.37 5.36
N ILE A 397 21.56 -4.53 4.53
CA ILE A 397 20.23 -4.79 3.94
C ILE A 397 20.36 -5.59 2.65
N THR A 398 21.24 -5.18 1.73
CA THR A 398 21.33 -5.73 0.36
C THR A 398 22.06 -7.06 0.31
N LYS A 399 23.11 -7.25 1.14
CA LYS A 399 24.00 -8.42 1.14
C LYS A 399 23.72 -9.42 2.24
N GLU A 400 23.05 -9.01 3.32
CA GLU A 400 22.79 -9.87 4.48
C GLU A 400 21.29 -10.10 4.72
N GLY A 401 20.56 -9.07 5.15
CA GLY A 401 19.15 -9.20 5.56
C GLY A 401 18.23 -9.68 4.42
N THR A 402 18.28 -9.02 3.26
CA THR A 402 17.41 -9.38 2.13
C THR A 402 17.70 -10.79 1.61
N PRO A 403 18.97 -11.20 1.37
CA PRO A 403 19.28 -12.58 1.01
C PRO A 403 18.84 -13.60 2.07
N HIS A 404 18.98 -13.28 3.36
CA HIS A 404 18.53 -14.15 4.46
C HIS A 404 17.02 -14.41 4.41
N PHE A 405 16.22 -13.35 4.32
CA PHE A 405 14.77 -13.44 4.19
C PHE A 405 14.34 -14.18 2.92
N LEU A 406 14.95 -13.82 1.77
CA LEU A 406 14.67 -14.44 0.48
C LEU A 406 14.98 -15.94 0.47
N LYS A 407 16.07 -16.35 1.12
CA LYS A 407 16.44 -17.76 1.23
C LYS A 407 15.30 -18.55 1.88
N ARG A 408 14.76 -18.04 2.99
CA ARG A 408 13.67 -18.70 3.71
C ARG A 408 12.37 -18.77 2.89
N LEU A 409 12.00 -17.70 2.19
CA LEU A 409 10.86 -17.71 1.25
C LEU A 409 11.01 -18.81 0.19
N LYS A 410 12.21 -18.97 -0.38
CA LYS A 410 12.51 -20.00 -1.39
C LYS A 410 12.51 -21.41 -0.81
N GLU A 411 13.11 -21.61 0.38
CA GLU A 411 13.14 -22.91 1.05
C GLU A 411 11.73 -23.47 1.31
N LEU A 412 10.78 -22.58 1.61
CA LEU A 412 9.38 -22.93 1.87
C LEU A 412 8.48 -22.89 0.63
N ASP A 413 9.03 -22.55 -0.53
CA ASP A 413 8.27 -22.30 -1.76
C ASP A 413 7.10 -21.31 -1.57
N VAL A 414 7.27 -20.32 -0.68
CA VAL A 414 6.27 -19.28 -0.44
C VAL A 414 6.03 -18.50 -1.73
N ASN A 415 4.79 -18.11 -1.97
CA ASN A 415 4.45 -17.24 -3.07
C ASN A 415 5.06 -15.84 -2.86
N HIS A 416 6.09 -15.51 -3.62
CA HIS A 416 6.75 -14.23 -3.46
C HIS A 416 7.26 -13.62 -4.75
N ILE A 417 7.31 -12.30 -4.80
CA ILE A 417 8.04 -11.55 -5.83
C ILE A 417 9.27 -10.95 -5.19
N TYR A 418 10.46 -11.32 -5.67
CA TYR A 418 11.68 -10.60 -5.30
C TYR A 418 11.90 -9.42 -6.25
N LEU A 419 11.71 -8.20 -5.73
CA LEU A 419 11.87 -6.96 -6.47
C LEU A 419 13.16 -6.27 -6.04
N PHE A 420 14.28 -6.64 -6.66
CA PHE A 420 15.56 -5.96 -6.48
C PHE A 420 15.62 -4.72 -7.39
N MET A 421 15.44 -3.54 -6.81
CA MET A 421 15.12 -2.30 -7.52
C MET A 421 16.39 -1.59 -7.99
N GLU A 422 16.69 -1.69 -9.29
CA GLU A 422 17.86 -1.06 -9.92
C GLU A 422 17.89 0.46 -9.70
N GLY A 423 19.04 0.99 -9.31
CA GLY A 423 19.27 2.43 -9.13
C GLY A 423 18.61 3.05 -7.90
N LEU A 424 17.69 2.35 -7.21
CA LEU A 424 17.06 2.85 -6.01
C LEU A 424 17.87 2.50 -4.76
N GLY A 425 17.83 3.37 -3.75
CA GLY A 425 18.32 3.08 -2.41
C GLY A 425 17.18 2.66 -1.48
N HIS A 426 17.17 3.22 -0.28
CA HIS A 426 16.17 2.96 0.75
C HIS A 426 14.82 3.64 0.44
N SER A 427 14.04 3.11 -0.49
CA SER A 427 12.84 3.77 -1.01
C SER A 427 11.74 2.79 -1.45
N LEU A 428 10.54 3.31 -1.74
CA LEU A 428 9.40 2.52 -2.22
C LEU A 428 9.60 2.05 -3.68
N SER A 429 8.68 1.24 -4.18
CA SER A 429 8.71 0.68 -5.53
C SER A 429 8.12 1.63 -6.57
N TYR A 430 8.93 2.52 -7.14
CA TYR A 430 8.52 3.45 -8.20
C TYR A 430 9.45 3.44 -9.40
N GLY A 431 8.97 4.08 -10.46
CA GLY A 431 9.70 4.23 -11.71
C GLY A 431 9.88 2.90 -12.46
N TYR A 432 10.52 3.02 -13.61
CA TYR A 432 10.83 1.88 -14.47
C TYR A 432 12.16 1.24 -14.06
N ASP A 433 12.15 -0.07 -13.86
CA ASP A 433 13.33 -0.90 -13.64
C ASP A 433 13.88 -1.36 -14.98
N LYS A 434 15.06 -0.88 -15.38
CA LYS A 434 15.63 -1.23 -16.70
C LYS A 434 16.19 -2.63 -16.70
N ARG A 435 16.67 -3.15 -15.57
CA ARG A 435 17.17 -4.52 -15.42
C ARG A 435 16.04 -5.53 -15.56
N LEU A 436 14.91 -5.31 -14.89
CA LEU A 436 13.75 -6.20 -14.89
C LEU A 436 12.80 -5.93 -16.07
N GLY A 437 12.84 -4.73 -16.64
CA GLY A 437 11.97 -4.31 -17.74
C GLY A 437 10.51 -4.09 -17.31
N VAL A 438 10.31 -3.58 -16.10
CA VAL A 438 8.97 -3.43 -15.48
C VAL A 438 8.81 -2.05 -14.88
N ASP A 439 7.59 -1.54 -14.89
CA ASP A 439 7.19 -0.44 -14.01
C ASP A 439 6.94 -1.01 -12.62
N ARG A 440 7.72 -0.56 -11.63
CA ARG A 440 7.71 -1.13 -10.28
C ARG A 440 6.40 -0.85 -9.55
N TYR A 441 5.84 0.34 -9.73
CA TYR A 441 4.59 0.72 -9.07
C TYR A 441 3.42 -0.03 -9.67
N LYS A 442 3.36 -0.11 -11.00
CA LYS A 442 2.38 -0.94 -11.70
C LYS A 442 2.45 -2.40 -11.27
N LEU A 443 3.65 -2.95 -11.11
CA LEU A 443 3.84 -4.32 -10.62
C LEU A 443 3.22 -4.50 -9.23
N VAL A 444 3.45 -3.56 -8.31
CA VAL A 444 2.90 -3.62 -6.95
C VAL A 444 1.37 -3.56 -6.94
N ILE A 445 0.76 -2.59 -7.63
CA ILE A 445 -0.71 -2.49 -7.67
C ILE A 445 -1.32 -3.69 -8.41
N ASP A 446 -0.69 -4.17 -9.47
CA ASP A 446 -1.18 -5.33 -10.22
C ASP A 446 -1.14 -6.59 -9.37
N PHE A 447 -0.11 -6.75 -8.53
CA PHE A 447 -0.01 -7.83 -7.56
C PHE A 447 -1.18 -7.78 -6.56
N PHE A 448 -1.36 -6.66 -5.86
CA PHE A 448 -2.40 -6.54 -4.83
C PHE A 448 -3.81 -6.68 -5.42
N ASP A 449 -4.09 -6.09 -6.57
CA ASP A 449 -5.41 -6.21 -7.21
C ASP A 449 -5.82 -7.68 -7.46
N ARG A 450 -4.88 -8.58 -7.83
CA ARG A 450 -5.25 -10.00 -8.06
C ARG A 450 -5.44 -10.78 -6.77
N TYR A 451 -4.87 -10.34 -5.66
CA TYR A 451 -5.04 -11.01 -4.36
C TYR A 451 -6.21 -10.46 -3.55
N LEU A 452 -6.54 -9.19 -3.72
CA LEU A 452 -7.51 -8.49 -2.87
C LEU A 452 -8.84 -8.20 -3.58
N LYS A 453 -8.94 -8.44 -4.89
CA LYS A 453 -10.19 -8.26 -5.66
C LYS A 453 -10.57 -9.52 -6.45
N PRO A 454 -10.59 -10.72 -5.85
CA PRO A 454 -10.89 -11.93 -6.60
C PRO A 454 -12.30 -11.93 -7.20
N GLU A 455 -13.26 -11.22 -6.60
CA GLU A 455 -14.64 -11.11 -7.08
C GLU A 455 -14.75 -10.33 -8.40
N GLU A 456 -13.82 -9.41 -8.66
CA GLU A 456 -13.73 -8.67 -9.93
C GLU A 456 -13.29 -9.58 -11.10
N LYS A 457 -12.80 -10.79 -10.82
CA LYS A 457 -12.31 -11.76 -11.81
C LYS A 457 -11.29 -11.12 -12.76
N LEU A 458 -10.37 -10.34 -12.19
CA LEU A 458 -9.33 -9.68 -12.95
C LEU A 458 -8.47 -10.71 -13.70
N PRO A 459 -8.17 -10.49 -14.99
CA PRO A 459 -7.29 -11.38 -15.72
C PRO A 459 -5.93 -11.54 -15.02
N PRO A 460 -5.35 -12.76 -15.03
CA PRO A 460 -3.98 -12.98 -14.63
C PRO A 460 -3.04 -12.03 -15.38
N VAL A 461 -2.00 -11.57 -14.71
CA VAL A 461 -0.99 -10.68 -15.30
C VAL A 461 0.39 -11.27 -15.10
N VAL A 462 1.22 -11.16 -16.13
CA VAL A 462 2.64 -11.46 -16.05
C VAL A 462 3.33 -10.25 -15.42
N LEU A 463 3.83 -10.42 -14.19
CA LEU A 463 4.52 -9.37 -13.45
C LEU A 463 5.97 -9.22 -13.91
N MET A 464 6.68 -10.33 -14.12
CA MET A 464 8.08 -10.33 -14.55
C MET A 464 8.37 -11.45 -15.53
N VAL A 465 9.27 -11.20 -16.46
CA VAL A 465 9.83 -12.21 -17.37
C VAL A 465 11.35 -12.08 -17.36
N THR A 466 12.04 -13.20 -17.22
CA THR A 466 13.49 -13.28 -17.36
C THR A 466 13.80 -14.19 -18.55
N PRO A 467 14.64 -13.77 -19.51
CA PRO A 467 15.14 -12.42 -19.73
C PRO A 467 14.00 -11.42 -20.00
N ARG A 468 14.23 -10.15 -19.67
CA ARG A 468 13.30 -9.08 -20.01
C ARG A 468 13.20 -8.89 -21.53
N ASN A 469 12.18 -8.17 -21.97
CA ASN A 469 12.02 -7.84 -23.39
C ASN A 469 13.24 -7.07 -23.92
N GLU A 470 13.63 -7.45 -25.14
CA GLU A 470 14.73 -6.88 -25.91
C GLU A 470 16.11 -7.00 -25.24
N LYS A 471 16.29 -7.92 -24.28
CA LYS A 471 17.62 -8.20 -23.74
C LYS A 471 18.49 -8.87 -24.81
N THR A 472 19.71 -8.38 -25.02
CA THR A 472 20.58 -8.81 -26.13
C THR A 472 21.83 -9.60 -25.73
N ASP A 473 22.15 -9.60 -24.44
CA ASP A 473 23.34 -10.16 -23.81
C ASP A 473 23.00 -11.38 -22.95
N VAL A 474 22.01 -12.18 -23.37
CA VAL A 474 21.59 -13.38 -22.64
C VAL A 474 22.60 -14.50 -22.87
N LEU A 475 23.03 -15.19 -21.81
CA LEU A 475 23.91 -16.35 -21.95
C LEU A 475 23.09 -17.62 -22.23
N PRO A 476 23.64 -18.63 -22.94
CA PRO A 476 22.92 -19.87 -23.24
C PRO A 476 22.36 -20.64 -22.02
N GLY A 477 22.93 -20.43 -20.84
CA GLY A 477 22.51 -21.05 -19.58
C GLY A 477 21.71 -20.13 -18.65
N ASP A 478 21.40 -18.90 -19.06
CA ASP A 478 20.61 -17.98 -18.25
C ASP A 478 19.19 -18.53 -18.02
N GLU A 479 18.62 -18.21 -16.86
CA GLU A 479 17.26 -18.61 -16.51
C GLU A 479 16.26 -18.00 -17.50
N ILE A 480 15.36 -18.84 -18.01
CA ILE A 480 14.14 -18.39 -18.69
C ILE A 480 12.96 -18.60 -17.75
N SER A 481 12.31 -17.53 -17.29
CA SER A 481 11.16 -17.65 -16.39
C SER A 481 10.07 -16.61 -16.63
N VAL A 482 8.84 -17.00 -16.27
CA VAL A 482 7.65 -16.15 -16.30
C VAL A 482 7.03 -16.17 -14.90
N HIS A 483 6.80 -14.98 -14.34
CA HIS A 483 6.21 -14.81 -13.03
C HIS A 483 4.86 -14.10 -13.15
N PHE A 484 3.80 -14.74 -12.67
CA PHE A 484 2.45 -14.21 -12.65
C PHE A 484 2.10 -13.58 -11.31
N ALA A 485 1.11 -12.67 -11.30
CA ALA A 485 0.54 -12.19 -10.06
C ALA A 485 -0.20 -13.31 -9.32
N PRO A 486 -1.30 -13.91 -9.84
CA PRO A 486 -1.99 -15.01 -9.16
C PRO A 486 -1.34 -16.36 -9.44
N ALA A 487 -1.64 -17.35 -8.59
CA ALA A 487 -1.27 -18.74 -8.84
C ALA A 487 -2.00 -19.28 -10.08
N MET A 488 -1.25 -19.91 -10.98
CA MET A 488 -1.77 -20.36 -12.27
C MET A 488 -2.29 -21.80 -12.25
N ASN A 489 -3.21 -22.10 -13.17
CA ASN A 489 -3.58 -23.47 -13.48
C ASN A 489 -2.47 -24.10 -14.33
N GLU A 490 -1.66 -24.98 -13.71
CA GLU A 490 -0.50 -25.61 -14.34
C GLU A 490 -0.83 -26.35 -15.65
N LYS A 491 -1.99 -27.02 -15.73
CA LYS A 491 -2.40 -27.72 -16.96
C LYS A 491 -2.58 -26.76 -18.13
N SER A 492 -3.08 -25.54 -17.87
CA SER A 492 -3.22 -24.50 -18.90
C SER A 492 -1.87 -23.96 -19.38
N ILE A 493 -0.86 -23.97 -18.50
CA ILE A 493 0.50 -23.52 -18.78
C ILE A 493 1.28 -24.57 -19.58
N PHE A 494 1.23 -25.84 -19.14
CA PHE A 494 1.99 -26.94 -19.74
C PHE A 494 1.39 -27.49 -21.03
N ASN A 495 0.18 -27.06 -21.40
CA ASN A 495 -0.36 -27.33 -22.73
C ASN A 495 0.61 -26.77 -23.79
N LYS A 496 0.79 -27.46 -24.93
CA LYS A 496 1.65 -27.03 -26.05
C LYS A 496 1.40 -25.60 -26.54
N ASN A 497 0.23 -25.03 -26.22
CA ASN A 497 -0.17 -23.67 -26.57
C ASN A 497 -0.31 -22.74 -25.36
N GLY A 498 0.24 -23.09 -24.19
CA GLY A 498 0.21 -22.29 -22.97
C GLY A 498 1.33 -21.25 -22.95
N ILE A 499 2.52 -21.65 -22.51
CA ILE A 499 3.76 -20.85 -22.64
C ILE A 499 4.75 -21.56 -23.57
N ARG A 500 5.24 -20.84 -24.57
CA ARG A 500 6.16 -21.35 -25.59
C ARG A 500 7.43 -20.51 -25.65
N VAL A 501 8.56 -21.15 -25.90
CA VAL A 501 9.82 -20.49 -26.28
C VAL A 501 10.07 -20.84 -27.75
N ILE A 502 10.21 -19.84 -28.60
CA ILE A 502 10.26 -19.98 -30.06
C ILE A 502 11.57 -19.38 -30.56
N ARG A 503 12.34 -20.13 -31.35
CA ARG A 503 13.48 -19.56 -32.10
C ARG A 503 12.96 -18.75 -33.29
N ILE A 504 13.41 -17.52 -33.44
CA ILE A 504 12.82 -16.58 -34.41
C ILE A 504 13.21 -16.93 -35.86
N CYS A 505 14.45 -17.36 -36.11
CA CYS A 505 14.96 -17.54 -37.46
C CYS A 505 14.20 -18.61 -38.27
N ASP A 506 13.69 -19.66 -37.62
CA ASP A 506 12.90 -20.72 -38.25
C ASP A 506 11.52 -20.94 -37.65
N ASN A 507 11.13 -20.07 -36.69
CA ASN A 507 9.84 -20.08 -36.00
C ASN A 507 9.48 -21.44 -35.36
N LYS A 508 10.49 -22.20 -34.92
CA LYS A 508 10.29 -23.49 -34.24
C LYS A 508 10.27 -23.33 -32.72
N ASP A 509 9.45 -24.16 -32.07
CA ASP A 509 9.46 -24.28 -30.62
C ASP A 509 10.79 -24.87 -30.15
N VAL A 510 11.34 -24.29 -29.09
CA VAL A 510 12.47 -24.85 -28.36
C VAL A 510 11.93 -25.99 -27.48
N GLU A 511 12.51 -27.17 -27.62
CA GLU A 511 12.14 -28.30 -26.76
C GLU A 511 12.63 -28.08 -25.33
N GLY A 512 11.76 -28.34 -24.35
CA GLY A 512 12.07 -28.16 -22.94
C GLY A 512 10.88 -28.50 -22.04
N LYS A 513 11.06 -28.30 -20.74
CA LYS A 513 10.03 -28.51 -19.71
C LYS A 513 9.91 -27.28 -18.84
N TRP A 514 8.68 -26.96 -18.42
CA TRP A 514 8.43 -25.91 -17.42
C TRP A 514 8.39 -26.52 -16.03
N GLN A 515 9.15 -25.93 -15.10
CA GLN A 515 9.10 -26.22 -13.67
C GLN A 515 8.32 -25.11 -12.95
N VAL A 516 7.44 -25.50 -12.04
CA VAL A 516 6.65 -24.60 -11.20
C VAL A 516 7.33 -24.38 -9.85
N SER A 517 7.23 -23.16 -9.31
CA SER A 517 7.66 -22.79 -7.96
C SER A 517 6.85 -21.58 -7.47
N HIS A 518 7.17 -21.11 -6.27
CA HIS A 518 6.55 -19.96 -5.60
C HIS A 518 5.04 -20.22 -5.42
N ALA A 519 4.67 -21.43 -4.98
CA ALA A 519 3.29 -21.88 -4.82
C ALA A 519 2.41 -21.80 -6.10
N GLY A 520 3.02 -21.81 -7.28
CA GLY A 520 2.30 -21.82 -8.57
C GLY A 520 2.32 -20.51 -9.35
N THR A 521 3.12 -19.53 -8.95
CA THR A 521 3.20 -18.21 -9.63
C THR A 521 4.42 -18.06 -10.54
N LYS A 522 5.52 -18.79 -10.29
CA LYS A 522 6.73 -18.75 -11.12
C LYS A 522 6.91 -20.03 -11.92
N PHE A 523 7.10 -19.87 -13.23
CA PHE A 523 7.39 -20.95 -14.17
C PHE A 523 8.76 -20.74 -14.78
N THR A 524 9.68 -21.71 -14.61
CA THR A 524 11.04 -21.68 -15.17
C THR A 524 11.17 -22.74 -16.27
N PHE A 525 11.65 -22.35 -17.44
CA PHE A 525 11.85 -23.24 -18.58
C PHE A 525 13.25 -23.85 -18.55
N ILE A 526 13.29 -25.18 -18.63
CA ILE A 526 14.51 -25.98 -18.70
C ILE A 526 14.58 -26.54 -20.12
N PRO A 527 15.44 -25.99 -20.99
CA PRO A 527 15.55 -26.47 -22.37
C PRO A 527 16.26 -27.84 -22.40
N VAL A 528 15.90 -28.69 -23.39
CA VAL A 528 16.57 -29.98 -23.61
C VAL A 528 17.99 -29.78 -24.15
N GLN A 529 18.18 -28.75 -24.97
CA GLN A 529 19.47 -28.35 -25.54
C GLN A 529 19.74 -26.90 -25.16
N ALA A 530 21.01 -26.55 -24.96
CA ALA A 530 21.40 -25.16 -24.72
C ALA A 530 20.96 -24.27 -25.88
N PHE A 531 20.62 -23.01 -25.59
CA PHE A 531 20.28 -22.07 -26.64
C PHE A 531 21.47 -21.82 -27.57
N GLU A 532 21.19 -21.62 -28.85
CA GLU A 532 22.21 -21.37 -29.86
C GLU A 532 22.72 -19.92 -29.74
N ASN A 533 24.04 -19.78 -29.87
CA ASN A 533 24.72 -18.49 -29.81
C ASN A 533 24.29 -17.58 -30.98
N SER A 534 24.25 -16.26 -30.74
CA SER A 534 23.83 -15.22 -31.70
C SER A 534 22.39 -15.32 -32.21
N GLU A 535 21.60 -16.30 -31.77
CA GLU A 535 20.22 -16.48 -32.17
C GLU A 535 19.25 -15.62 -31.35
N GLN A 536 18.08 -15.36 -31.94
CA GLN A 536 16.98 -14.67 -31.28
C GLN A 536 15.85 -15.63 -30.93
N TYR A 537 15.27 -15.41 -29.76
CA TYR A 537 14.18 -16.20 -29.22
C TYR A 537 13.02 -15.30 -28.78
N ARG A 538 11.82 -15.88 -28.77
CA ARG A 538 10.61 -15.24 -28.27
C ARG A 538 9.88 -16.14 -27.28
N ILE A 539 9.53 -15.59 -26.13
CA ILE A 539 8.61 -16.20 -25.17
C ILE A 539 7.21 -15.72 -25.53
N VAL A 540 6.27 -16.66 -25.69
CA VAL A 540 4.86 -16.38 -25.94
C VAL A 540 4.04 -16.98 -24.81
N VAL A 541 3.40 -16.11 -24.02
CA VAL A 541 2.41 -16.49 -23.01
C VAL A 541 1.03 -16.30 -23.62
N SER A 542 0.33 -17.39 -23.89
CA SER A 542 -0.96 -17.37 -24.58
C SER A 542 -2.04 -16.64 -23.76
N SER A 543 -2.92 -15.90 -24.44
CA SER A 543 -4.12 -15.31 -23.82
C SER A 543 -5.05 -16.34 -23.15
N ARG A 544 -4.91 -17.63 -23.49
CA ARG A 544 -5.73 -18.74 -23.01
C ARG A 544 -5.24 -19.39 -21.72
N VAL A 545 -4.05 -19.03 -21.22
CA VAL A 545 -3.61 -19.51 -19.91
C VAL A 545 -4.55 -18.99 -18.84
N LYS A 546 -4.77 -19.79 -17.79
CA LYS A 546 -5.76 -19.51 -16.74
C LYS A 546 -5.15 -19.52 -15.37
N ASP A 547 -5.68 -18.71 -14.47
CA ASP A 547 -5.44 -18.89 -13.03
C ASP A 547 -6.18 -20.11 -12.47
N ARG A 548 -5.99 -20.37 -11.18
CA ARG A 548 -6.70 -21.43 -10.45
C ARG A 548 -8.21 -21.20 -10.34
N ALA A 549 -8.67 -19.95 -10.47
CA ALA A 549 -10.09 -19.60 -10.52
C ALA A 549 -10.72 -19.81 -11.92
N GLY A 550 -9.90 -20.12 -12.93
CA GLY A 550 -10.34 -20.39 -14.30
C GLY A 550 -10.47 -19.14 -15.18
N VAL A 551 -10.03 -17.97 -14.70
CA VAL A 551 -10.02 -16.71 -15.45
C VAL A 551 -8.87 -16.74 -16.45
N SER A 552 -9.15 -16.37 -17.70
CA SER A 552 -8.16 -16.34 -18.79
C SER A 552 -7.35 -15.05 -18.75
N MET A 553 -6.06 -15.11 -19.13
CA MET A 553 -5.18 -13.93 -19.23
C MET A 553 -5.70 -12.88 -20.23
N GLY A 554 -6.47 -13.29 -21.24
CA GLY A 554 -7.22 -12.41 -22.14
C GLY A 554 -6.37 -11.74 -23.22
N LYS A 555 -5.13 -11.33 -22.91
CA LYS A 555 -4.18 -10.75 -23.86
C LYS A 555 -2.89 -11.55 -23.87
N GLU A 556 -2.45 -11.94 -25.06
CA GLU A 556 -1.16 -12.61 -25.25
C GLU A 556 -0.01 -11.67 -24.88
N LYS A 557 1.01 -12.21 -24.20
CA LYS A 557 2.26 -11.50 -23.91
C LYS A 557 3.38 -12.12 -24.72
N GLN A 558 4.10 -11.29 -25.45
CA GLN A 558 5.30 -11.68 -26.18
C GLN A 558 6.51 -10.92 -25.65
N ILE A 559 7.62 -11.61 -25.52
CA ILE A 559 8.90 -11.08 -25.07
C ILE A 559 9.97 -11.64 -26.01
N GLN A 560 10.85 -10.80 -26.54
CA GLN A 560 11.98 -11.23 -27.37
C GLN A 560 13.30 -11.03 -26.64
N PHE A 561 14.27 -11.90 -26.88
CA PHE A 561 15.63 -11.76 -26.39
C PHE A 561 16.62 -12.39 -27.37
N ARG A 562 17.90 -12.04 -27.24
CA ARG A 562 18.99 -12.57 -28.06
C ARG A 562 20.07 -13.20 -27.18
N ILE A 563 20.54 -14.36 -27.60
CA ILE A 563 21.69 -15.04 -27.00
C ILE A 563 22.98 -14.40 -27.52
N SER A 564 23.93 -14.14 -26.63
CA SER A 564 25.22 -13.56 -26.99
C SER A 564 26.32 -14.60 -27.07
N ASP A 565 27.28 -14.38 -27.97
CA ASP A 565 28.44 -15.26 -28.17
C ASP A 565 29.52 -15.13 -27.08
N LYS A 566 29.35 -14.21 -26.12
CA LYS A 566 30.39 -13.83 -25.17
C LYS A 566 29.98 -14.14 -23.74
N LEU A 567 30.70 -15.07 -23.10
CA LEU A 567 30.98 -14.93 -21.67
C LEU A 567 31.72 -13.58 -21.52
N GLY A 568 31.03 -12.56 -21.00
CA GLY A 568 31.67 -11.27 -20.71
C GLY A 568 32.93 -11.49 -19.86
N LYS A 569 34.04 -10.90 -20.30
CA LYS A 569 35.28 -10.84 -19.50
C LYS A 569 35.10 -9.94 -18.29
#